data_AF-M8CL06-F1
#
_entry.id   AF-M8CL06-F1
#
_cell.length_a   1.000
_cell.length_b   1.000
_cell.length_c   1.000
_cell.angle_alpha   90.00
_cell.angle_beta   90.00
_cell.angle_gamma   90.00
#
_symmetry.space_group_name_H-M   'P 1'
#
loop_
_entity.id
_entity.type
_entity.pdbx_description
1 polymer ?
#
loop_
_entity_poly.entity_id
_entity_poly.type
_entity_poly.pdbx_seq_one_letter_code
_entity_poly.pdbx_strand_id
1 'polypeptide(L)' 'MPVYDADFGWGKPLAMLRAEAERAGFVYLMDGGQGAGSVHVVICTEAAILSDFQRLLYAKF' A
#
# COMPACT_ATOMS: atom_id res chain seq x y z
N MET A 1 -8.13 8.76 0.90
CA MET A 1 -8.51 8.93 2.33
C MET A 1 -7.35 9.63 3.02
N PRO A 2 -7.56 10.78 3.71
CA PRO A 2 -6.49 11.56 4.34
C PRO A 2 -6.02 10.91 5.66
N VAL A 3 -5.53 9.67 5.57
CA VAL A 3 -5.19 8.85 6.75
C VAL A 3 -4.06 9.41 7.61
N TYR A 4 -3.16 10.19 7.00
CA TYR A 4 -2.02 10.81 7.69
C TYR A 4 -2.37 12.13 8.39
N ASP A 5 -3.60 12.64 8.25
CA ASP A 5 -4.04 13.85 8.95
C ASP A 5 -4.62 13.56 10.35
N ALA A 6 -4.66 12.30 10.76
CA ALA A 6 -5.11 11.88 12.08
C ALA A 6 -4.08 12.23 13.17
N ASP A 7 -4.16 13.44 13.71
CA ASP A 7 -3.36 13.90 14.86
C ASP A 7 -4.22 13.98 16.12
N PHE A 8 -3.85 13.22 17.15
CA PHE A 8 -4.56 13.19 18.44
C PHE A 8 -3.96 14.13 19.50
N GLY A 9 -3.00 14.98 19.11
CA GLY A 9 -2.30 15.92 20.00
C GLY A 9 -0.83 15.59 20.25
N TRP A 10 -0.30 14.53 19.62
CA TRP A 10 1.09 14.09 19.76
C TRP A 10 1.83 13.99 18.41
N GLY A 11 1.23 14.52 17.34
CA GLY A 11 1.77 14.48 15.99
C GLY A 11 1.04 13.48 15.09
N LYS A 12 1.34 13.59 13.79
CA LYS A 12 0.76 12.76 12.74
C LYS A 12 1.28 11.32 12.78
N PRO A 13 0.55 10.34 12.21
CA PRO A 13 0.97 8.94 12.17
C PRO A 13 2.24 8.77 11.34
N LEU A 14 3.17 7.94 11.83
CA LEU A 14 4.38 7.59 11.08
C LEU A 14 4.09 6.65 9.90
N ALA A 15 3.10 5.76 10.05
CA ALA A 15 2.70 4.80 9.03
C ALA A 15 1.20 4.52 9.13
N MET A 16 0.57 4.30 7.98
CA MET A 16 -0.81 3.84 7.88
C MET A 16 -0.88 2.58 7.02
N LEU A 17 -1.45 1.53 7.59
CA LEU A 17 -1.53 0.21 6.98
C LEU A 17 -2.98 -0.29 7.01
N ARG A 18 -3.32 -1.12 6.02
CA ARG A 18 -4.55 -1.93 6.09
C ARG A 18 -4.35 -2.97 7.19
N ALA A 19 -5.33 -3.11 8.07
CA ALA A 19 -5.27 -4.08 9.17
C ALA A 19 -5.12 -5.53 8.66
N GLU A 20 -5.70 -5.84 7.50
CA GLU A 20 -5.73 -7.20 6.96
C GLU A 20 -5.92 -7.15 5.44
N ALA A 21 -5.62 -8.23 4.72
CA ALA A 21 -5.91 -8.38 3.29
C ALA A 21 -6.30 -9.83 2.96
N GLU A 22 -7.37 -10.34 3.57
CA GLU A 22 -7.72 -11.78 3.54
C GLU A 22 -7.99 -12.39 2.17
N ARG A 23 -8.44 -11.59 1.20
CA ARG A 23 -9.02 -12.14 -0.03
C ARG A 23 -8.25 -11.72 -1.26
N ALA A 24 -7.83 -12.72 -2.03
CA ALA A 24 -7.28 -12.52 -3.36
C ALA A 24 -8.27 -11.83 -4.30
N GLY A 25 -7.75 -11.11 -5.30
CA GLY A 25 -8.55 -10.40 -6.29
C GLY A 25 -8.84 -8.92 -5.96
N PHE A 26 -8.27 -8.41 -4.86
CA PHE A 26 -8.31 -6.97 -4.54
C PHE A 26 -6.91 -6.37 -4.54
N VAL A 27 -6.80 -5.15 -5.06
CA VAL A 27 -5.61 -4.31 -4.99
C VAL A 27 -5.99 -3.03 -4.27
N TYR A 28 -5.26 -2.69 -3.22
CA TYR A 28 -5.43 -1.44 -2.49
C TYR A 28 -4.28 -0.50 -2.81
N LEU A 29 -4.62 0.72 -3.20
CA LEU A 29 -3.67 1.81 -3.38
C LEU A 29 -3.81 2.76 -2.19
N MET A 30 -2.72 2.97 -1.48
CA MET A 30 -2.66 3.83 -0.30
C MET A 30 -1.60 4.91 -0.48
N ASP A 31 -1.80 6.03 0.20
CA ASP A 31 -0.78 7.07 0.30
C ASP A 31 0.47 6.50 1.01
N GLY A 32 1.66 6.79 0.48
CA GLY A 32 2.92 6.33 1.05
C GLY A 32 3.45 7.14 2.24
N GLY A 33 2.73 8.17 2.68
CA GLY A 33 2.99 8.86 3.96
C GLY A 33 4.20 9.79 3.98
N GLN A 34 5.12 9.68 3.02
CA GLN A 34 6.34 10.51 2.97
C GLN A 34 6.16 11.84 2.22
N GLY A 35 4.94 12.20 1.81
CA GLY A 35 4.66 13.48 1.15
C GLY A 35 5.27 13.64 -0.27
N ALA A 36 5.96 12.63 -0.80
CA ALA A 36 6.63 12.66 -2.09
C ALA A 36 5.78 12.10 -3.24
N GLY A 37 4.46 11.95 -3.05
CA GLY A 37 3.56 11.34 -4.05
C GLY A 37 3.75 9.83 -4.24
N SER A 38 4.50 9.17 -3.35
CA SER A 38 4.66 7.72 -3.32
C SER A 38 3.34 7.02 -3.02
N VAL A 39 3.12 5.86 -3.64
CA VAL A 39 1.93 5.02 -3.43
C VAL A 39 2.36 3.67 -2.86
N HIS A 40 1.69 3.24 -1.79
CA HIS A 40 1.78 1.89 -1.27
C HIS A 40 0.74 1.00 -1.94
N VAL A 41 1.20 -0.08 -2.57
CA VAL A 41 0.33 -1.09 -3.19
C VAL A 41 0.24 -2.29 -2.25
N VAL A 42 -0.96 -2.62 -1.80
CA VAL A 42 -1.24 -3.81 -0.99
C VAL A 42 -2.05 -4.79 -1.81
N ILE A 43 -1.50 -5.98 -2.02
CA ILE A 43 -2.16 -7.08 -2.72
C ILE A 43 -2.07 -8.35 -1.86
N CYS A 44 -3.14 -9.14 -1.88
CA CYS A 44 -3.11 -10.52 -1.43
C CYS A 44 -3.37 -11.40 -2.65
N THR A 45 -2.49 -12.36 -2.89
CA THR A 45 -2.57 -13.25 -4.05
C THR A 45 -1.77 -14.52 -3.75
N GLU A 46 -1.90 -15.53 -4.61
CA GLU A 46 -1.12 -16.75 -4.52
C GLU A 46 0.38 -16.44 -4.63
N ALA A 47 1.20 -17.12 -3.84
CA ALA A 47 2.65 -16.88 -3.81
C ALA A 47 3.31 -17.05 -5.19
N ALA A 48 2.80 -17.97 -6.02
CA ALA A 48 3.26 -18.19 -7.38
C ALA A 48 3.04 -16.97 -8.30
N ILE A 49 2.02 -16.16 -8.03
CA ILE A 49 1.67 -14.96 -8.80
C ILE A 49 2.47 -13.75 -8.33
N LEU A 50 2.87 -13.71 -7.04
CA LEU A 50 3.50 -12.54 -6.44
C LEU A 50 4.84 -12.17 -7.09
N SER A 51 5.64 -13.17 -7.48
CA SER A 51 6.92 -12.97 -8.17
C SER A 51 6.74 -12.33 -9.55
N ASP A 52 5.79 -12.84 -10.33
CA ASP A 52 5.45 -12.28 -11.64
C ASP A 52 4.84 -10.89 -11.52
N PHE A 53 3.99 -10.66 -10.53
CA PHE A 53 3.44 -9.34 -10.24
C PHE A 53 4.54 -8.33 -9.98
N GLN A 54 5.50 -8.64 -9.09
CA GLN A 54 6.61 -7.75 -8.81
C GLN A 54 7.45 -7.48 -10.06
N ARG A 55 7.75 -8.51 -10.86
CA ARG A 55 8.50 -8.36 -12.11
C ARG A 55 7.78 -7.44 -13.10
N LEU A 56 6.47 -7.62 -13.28
CA LEU A 56 5.66 -6.84 -14.22
C LEU A 56 5.43 -5.41 -13.72
N LEU A 57 5.31 -5.19 -12.41
CA LEU A 57 5.12 -3.87 -11.81
C LEU A 57 6.28 -2.91 -12.13
N TYR A 58 7.49 -3.43 -12.22
CA TYR A 58 8.70 -2.67 -12.55
C TYR A 58 9.15 -2.82 -14.01
N ALA A 59 8.37 -3.50 -14.85
CA ALA A 59 8.71 -3.62 -16.27
C ALA A 59 8.66 -2.26 -16.96
N LYS A 60 9.59 -2.04 -17.89
CA LYS A 60 9.54 -0.93 -18.85
C LYS A 60 9.06 -1.50 -20.19
N PHE A 61 7.96 -0.96 -20.69
CA PHE A 61 7.40 -1.28 -22.00
C PHE A 61 7.71 -0.17 -23.00
#